data_AF-F0LHV6-F1
#
_entry.id   AF-F0LHV6-F1
#
_cell.length_a   1.000
_cell.length_b   1.000
_cell.length_c   1.000
_cell.angle_alpha   90.00
_cell.angle_beta   90.00
_cell.angle_gamma   90.00
#
_symmetry.space_group_name_H-M   'P 1'
#
loop_
_entity.id
_entity.type
_entity.pdbx_description
1 polymer ?
#
loop_
_entity_poly.entity_id
_entity_poly.type
_entity_poly.pdbx_seq_one_letter_code
_entity_poly.pdbx_strand_id
1 'polypeptide(L)'
;MKRLLFLFVVVFVLFLFFSVNQKSGQDAFVGVLIEGRPVNAENAEVLADTDCIPNEAYTTLTCTAIIQANDQIIKVRYTHPIKTPCLSKGDKVNISMKRDSTVEIIRLGKPSMEH
;
A
#
# COMPACT_ATOMS: atom_id res chain seq x y z
N MET A 1 -20.03 -3.46 -40.43
CA MET A 1 -20.12 -2.37 -39.42
C MET A 1 -20.63 -2.83 -38.05
N LYS A 2 -21.71 -3.64 -37.93
CA LYS A 2 -22.25 -4.10 -36.62
C LYS A 2 -21.28 -4.91 -35.75
N ARG A 3 -20.41 -5.75 -36.32
CA ARG A 3 -19.41 -6.56 -35.57
C ARG A 3 -18.28 -5.72 -34.96
N LEU A 4 -17.88 -4.64 -35.62
CA LEU A 4 -16.81 -3.75 -35.14
C LEU A 4 -17.30 -2.92 -33.93
N LEU A 5 -18.56 -2.51 -33.97
CA LEU A 5 -19.23 -1.76 -32.90
C LEU A 5 -19.37 -2.61 -31.62
N PHE A 6 -19.68 -3.91 -31.79
CA PHE A 6 -19.79 -4.85 -30.67
C PHE A 6 -18.44 -5.06 -29.97
N LEU A 7 -17.36 -5.17 -30.75
CA LEU A 7 -15.99 -5.28 -30.22
C LEU A 7 -15.59 -4.03 -29.44
N PHE A 8 -15.95 -2.84 -29.95
CA PHE A 8 -15.68 -1.58 -29.25
C PHE A 8 -16.43 -1.48 -27.92
N VAL A 9 -17.70 -1.91 -27.88
CA VAL A 9 -18.50 -1.94 -26.64
C VAL A 9 -17.91 -2.92 -25.63
N VAL A 10 -17.49 -4.12 -26.05
CA VAL A 10 -16.88 -5.11 -25.15
C VAL A 10 -15.56 -4.60 -24.58
N VAL A 11 -14.70 -4.00 -25.42
CA VAL A 11 -13.43 -3.39 -24.98
C VAL A 11 -13.69 -2.23 -24.02
N PHE A 12 -14.69 -1.39 -24.31
CA PHE A 12 -15.05 -0.26 -23.46
C PHE A 12 -15.61 -0.70 -22.09
N VAL A 13 -16.46 -1.72 -22.06
CA VAL A 13 -16.99 -2.32 -20.82
C VAL A 13 -15.88 -2.97 -19.99
N LEU A 14 -14.93 -3.65 -20.65
CA LEU A 14 -13.75 -4.18 -19.97
C LEU A 14 -12.89 -3.05 -19.39
N PHE A 15 -12.67 -1.97 -20.13
CA PHE A 15 -11.90 -0.81 -19.65
C PHE A 15 -12.56 -0.15 -18.42
N LEU A 16 -13.89 -0.04 -18.42
CA LEU A 16 -14.66 0.45 -17.28
C LEU A 16 -14.56 -0.50 -16.07
N PHE A 17 -14.62 -1.82 -16.28
CA PHE A 17 -14.47 -2.80 -15.19
C PHE A 17 -13.10 -2.75 -14.51
N PHE A 18 -12.02 -2.54 -15.27
CA PHE A 18 -10.68 -2.40 -14.71
C PHE A 18 -10.47 -1.06 -14.00
N SER A 19 -11.10 0.01 -14.47
CA SER A 19 -10.97 1.35 -13.88
C SER A 19 -11.70 1.49 -12.53
N VAL A 20 -12.79 0.75 -12.33
CA VAL A 20 -13.61 0.81 -11.11
C VAL A 20 -12.97 0.08 -9.91
N ASN A 21 -11.98 -0.79 -10.12
CA ASN A 21 -11.31 -1.51 -9.02
C ASN A 21 -10.12 -0.77 -8.38
N GLN A 22 -9.71 0.39 -8.92
CA GLN A 22 -8.90 1.31 -8.14
C GLN A 22 -9.83 2.04 -7.18
N LYS A 23 -9.95 1.54 -5.95
CA LYS A 23 -10.49 2.30 -4.82
C LYS A 23 -9.64 3.57 -4.66
N SER A 24 -10.06 4.63 -5.33
CA SER A 24 -9.48 5.96 -5.26
C SER A 24 -9.61 6.48 -3.83
N GLY A 25 -8.54 6.34 -3.05
CA GLY A 25 -8.46 6.88 -1.69
C GLY A 25 -7.78 5.99 -0.65
N GLN A 26 -7.28 4.80 -1.02
CA GLN A 26 -6.45 3.99 -0.12
C GLN A 26 -5.00 4.03 -0.59
N ASP A 27 -4.11 4.50 0.28
CA ASP A 27 -2.68 4.46 0.01
C ASP A 27 -2.19 3.01 0.05
N ALA A 28 -1.49 2.60 -1.01
CA ALA A 28 -0.88 1.29 -1.13
C ALA A 28 0.64 1.43 -1.11
N PHE A 29 1.27 0.67 -0.23
CA PHE A 29 2.71 0.66 -0.04
C PHE A 29 3.23 -0.74 -0.32
N VAL A 30 4.33 -0.83 -1.06
CA VAL A 30 5.03 -2.09 -1.31
C VAL A 30 6.42 -2.00 -0.70
N GLY A 31 6.79 -3.01 0.06
CA GLY A 31 8.05 -3.07 0.77
C GLY A 31 8.53 -4.50 0.99
N VAL A 32 9.52 -4.64 1.85
CA VAL A 32 10.15 -5.91 2.21
C VAL A 32 10.10 -6.10 3.71
N LEU A 33 9.74 -7.31 4.14
CA LEU A 33 9.80 -7.72 5.54
C LEU A 33 11.27 -7.80 5.96
N ILE A 34 11.67 -6.97 6.93
CA ILE A 34 13.04 -6.95 7.45
C ILE A 34 13.16 -7.58 8.85
N GLU A 35 12.05 -7.65 9.60
CA GLU A 35 12.01 -8.28 10.93
C GLU A 35 10.61 -8.81 11.23
N GLY A 36 10.52 -9.90 12.00
CA GLY A 36 9.27 -10.59 12.34
C GLY A 36 8.99 -11.78 11.42
N ARG A 37 7.86 -12.47 11.65
CA ARG A 37 7.45 -13.61 10.82
C ARG A 37 6.48 -13.13 9.72
N PRO A 38 6.52 -13.73 8.51
CA PRO A 38 5.52 -13.49 7.49
C PRO A 38 4.11 -13.71 8.03
N VAL A 39 3.25 -12.69 7.93
CA VAL A 39 1.86 -12.74 8.41
C VAL A 39 0.95 -11.90 7.53
N ASN A 40 -0.20 -12.47 7.15
CA ASN A 40 -1.31 -11.71 6.58
C ASN A 40 -2.21 -11.25 7.73
N ALA A 41 -2.62 -9.98 7.72
CA ALA A 41 -3.47 -9.42 8.75
C ALA A 41 -4.40 -8.36 8.17
N GLU A 42 -5.63 -8.33 8.67
CA GLU A 42 -6.58 -7.26 8.40
C GLU A 42 -6.66 -6.32 9.60
N ASN A 43 -6.86 -5.03 9.34
CA ASN A 43 -7.00 -4.00 10.38
C ASN A 43 -5.84 -3.99 11.41
N ALA A 44 -4.63 -4.30 10.95
CA ALA A 44 -3.40 -4.19 11.70
C ALA A 44 -3.11 -2.72 12.03
N GLU A 45 -2.32 -2.48 13.08
CA GLU A 45 -2.06 -1.13 13.58
C GLU A 45 -0.59 -0.75 13.40
N VAL A 46 -0.35 0.38 12.74
CA VAL A 46 0.98 0.98 12.67
C VAL A 46 1.33 1.53 14.05
N LEU A 47 2.42 1.02 14.63
CA LEU A 47 2.92 1.47 15.92
C LEU A 47 3.86 2.68 15.77
N ALA A 48 4.64 2.68 14.69
CA ALA A 48 5.55 3.76 14.32
C ALA A 48 5.97 3.62 12.86
N ASP A 49 6.47 4.73 12.30
CA ASP A 49 7.23 4.73 11.06
C ASP A 49 8.54 5.47 11.30
N THR A 50 9.64 4.85 10.90
CA THR A 50 10.99 5.22 11.33
C THR A 50 11.93 5.23 10.13
N ASP A 51 13.13 5.80 10.31
CA ASP A 51 14.19 5.80 9.29
C ASP A 51 13.74 6.32 7.91
N CYS A 52 12.84 7.31 7.89
CA CYS A 52 12.35 7.94 6.67
C CYS A 52 13.41 8.84 6.04
N ILE A 53 14.09 8.31 5.02
CA ILE A 53 15.19 8.99 4.33
C ILE A 53 14.77 9.34 2.90
N PRO A 54 14.88 10.62 2.47
CA PRO A 54 14.60 11.00 1.09
C PRO A 54 15.70 10.51 0.15
N ASN A 55 15.34 10.24 -1.10
CA ASN A 55 16.34 10.08 -2.16
C ASN A 55 16.99 11.42 -2.51
N GLU A 56 18.09 11.40 -3.27
CA GLU A 56 18.86 12.60 -3.65
C GLU A 56 18.01 13.64 -4.41
N ALA A 57 17.03 13.17 -5.19
CA ALA A 57 16.12 14.04 -5.95
C ALA A 57 14.95 14.58 -5.12
N TYR A 58 14.82 14.22 -3.84
CA TYR A 58 13.70 14.57 -2.95
C TYR A 58 12.32 14.24 -3.53
N THR A 59 12.22 13.16 -4.30
CA THR A 59 10.96 12.69 -4.93
C THR A 59 10.33 11.52 -4.19
N THR A 60 11.10 10.75 -3.45
CA THR A 60 10.63 9.55 -2.72
C THR A 60 11.24 9.49 -1.32
N LEU A 61 10.50 8.90 -0.39
CA LEU A 61 10.96 8.55 0.95
C LEU A 61 11.07 7.04 1.07
N THR A 62 12.15 6.55 1.68
CA THR A 62 12.27 5.16 2.14
C THR A 62 12.16 5.15 3.65
N CYS A 63 11.18 4.42 4.17
CA CYS A 63 10.84 4.36 5.59
C CYS A 63 10.80 2.90 6.08
N THR A 64 10.75 2.72 7.40
CA THR A 64 10.60 1.44 8.09
C THR A 64 9.38 1.51 9.00
N ALA A 65 8.29 0.86 8.57
CA ALA A 65 7.07 0.76 9.36
C ALA A 65 7.19 -0.38 10.39
N ILE A 66 6.79 -0.09 11.63
CA ILE A 66 6.65 -1.05 12.72
C ILE A 66 5.16 -1.28 12.93
N ILE A 67 4.68 -2.51 12.73
CA ILE A 67 3.25 -2.81 12.63
C ILE A 67 2.89 -3.96 13.57
N GLN A 68 1.86 -3.76 14.40
CA GLN A 68 1.21 -4.83 15.16
C GLN A 68 0.20 -5.54 14.24
N ALA A 69 0.52 -6.78 13.88
CA ALA A 69 -0.27 -7.63 13.02
C ALA A 69 -0.67 -8.91 13.77
N ASN A 70 -1.95 -9.03 14.13
CA ASN A 70 -2.45 -10.05 15.05
C ASN A 70 -1.66 -10.01 16.37
N ASP A 71 -1.08 -11.12 16.82
CA ASP A 71 -0.28 -11.22 18.06
C ASP A 71 1.23 -11.00 17.83
N GLN A 72 1.63 -10.39 16.71
CA GLN A 72 3.04 -10.24 16.32
C GLN A 72 3.36 -8.82 15.87
N ILE A 73 4.62 -8.42 16.09
CA ILE A 73 5.17 -7.18 15.53
C ILE A 73 6.03 -7.54 14.33
N ILE A 74 5.80 -6.86 13.22
CA ILE A 74 6.65 -6.94 12.03
C ILE A 74 7.26 -5.58 11.71
N LYS A 75 8.42 -5.59 11.05
CA LYS A 75 9.04 -4.41 10.47
C LYS A 75 9.13 -4.54 8.96
N VAL A 76 8.64 -3.54 8.26
CA VAL A 76 8.60 -3.50 6.79
C VAL A 76 9.34 -2.27 6.30
N ARG A 77 10.37 -2.47 5.48
CA ARG A 77 11.06 -1.37 4.79
C ARG A 77 10.37 -1.13 3.46
N TYR A 78 9.89 0.09 3.24
CA TYR A 78 9.09 0.44 2.06
C TYR A 78 9.49 1.81 1.51
N THR A 79 9.15 2.06 0.25
CA THR A 79 9.47 3.31 -0.45
C THR A 79 8.20 3.86 -1.09
N HIS A 80 7.96 5.17 -0.95
CA HIS A 80 6.81 5.84 -1.54
C HIS A 80 7.14 7.24 -2.04
N PRO A 81 6.33 7.82 -2.95
CA PRO A 81 6.47 9.22 -3.37
C PRO A 81 6.33 10.17 -2.18
N ILE A 82 7.10 11.26 -2.15
CA ILE A 82 7.07 12.25 -1.05
C ILE A 82 5.69 12.91 -0.87
N LYS A 83 4.87 12.95 -1.93
CA LYS A 83 3.51 13.48 -1.91
C LYS A 83 2.52 12.57 -1.18
N THR A 84 2.85 11.29 -1.01
CA THR A 84 2.02 10.33 -0.27
C THR A 84 2.34 10.44 1.23
N PRO A 85 1.33 10.57 2.11
CA PRO A 85 1.52 10.56 3.55
C PRO A 85 2.20 9.28 4.07
N CYS A 86 3.31 9.45 4.81
CA CYS A 86 4.00 8.34 5.48
C CYS A 86 3.03 7.61 6.41
N LEU A 87 3.25 6.31 6.62
CA LEU A 87 2.55 5.58 7.67
C LEU A 87 2.77 6.28 9.01
N SER A 88 1.72 6.38 9.82
CA SER A 88 1.76 7.09 11.09
C SER A 88 1.17 6.23 12.20
N LYS A 89 1.62 6.48 13.43
CA LYS A 89 1.15 5.73 14.60
C LYS A 89 -0.38 5.84 14.70
N GLY A 90 -1.04 4.69 14.78
CA GLY A 90 -2.50 4.59 14.85
C GLY A 90 -3.18 4.39 13.49
N ASP A 91 -2.45 4.49 12.37
CA ASP A 91 -2.97 4.09 11.07
C ASP A 91 -3.40 2.62 11.11
N LYS A 92 -4.60 2.35 10.58
CA LYS A 92 -5.08 0.99 10.36
C LYS A 92 -4.71 0.54 8.96
N VAL A 93 -4.20 -0.67 8.83
CA VAL A 93 -3.71 -1.21 7.55
C VAL A 93 -4.11 -2.67 7.34
N ASN A 94 -4.28 -3.06 6.08
CA ASN A 94 -4.28 -4.46 5.68
C ASN A 94 -2.89 -4.86 5.19
N ILE A 95 -2.43 -6.03 5.59
CA ILE A 95 -1.11 -6.57 5.27
C ILE A 95 -1.28 -7.85 4.46
N SER A 96 -0.64 -7.89 3.29
CA SER A 96 -0.55 -9.09 2.45
C SER A 96 0.92 -9.42 2.16
N MET A 97 1.38 -10.55 2.68
CA MET A 97 2.64 -11.15 2.31
C MET A 97 2.55 -11.71 0.88
N LYS A 98 3.48 -11.31 0.04
CA LYS A 98 3.71 -11.88 -1.29
C LYS A 98 4.91 -12.83 -1.23
N ARG A 99 5.32 -13.34 -2.39
CA ARG A 99 6.55 -14.16 -2.50
C ARG A 99 7.78 -13.32 -2.13
N ASP A 100 8.86 -14.01 -1.75
CA ASP A 100 10.19 -13.42 -1.54
C ASP A 100 10.23 -12.30 -0.50
N SER A 101 9.49 -12.45 0.60
CA SER A 101 9.41 -11.48 1.70
C SER A 101 8.85 -10.11 1.31
N THR A 102 8.29 -9.97 0.11
CA THR A 102 7.61 -8.75 -0.32
C THR A 102 6.31 -8.59 0.47
N VAL A 103 6.03 -7.37 0.92
CA VAL A 103 4.83 -7.03 1.70
C VAL A 103 4.08 -5.92 0.99
N GLU A 104 2.78 -6.12 0.82
CA GLU A 104 1.84 -5.08 0.42
C GLU A 104 1.08 -4.60 1.67
N ILE A 105 1.08 -3.29 1.88
CA ILE A 105 0.40 -2.62 2.99
C ILE A 105 -0.64 -1.67 2.38
N ILE A 106 -1.90 -1.80 2.77
CA ILE A 106 -2.99 -0.93 2.29
C ILE A 106 -3.56 -0.16 3.48
N ARG A 107 -3.45 1.17 3.47
CA ARG A 107 -4.02 2.04 4.51
C ARG A 107 -5.55 2.03 4.46
N LEU A 108 -6.16 1.84 5.62
CA LEU A 108 -7.59 1.89 5.85
C LEU A 108 -7.97 3.27 6.35
N GLY A 109 -8.51 4.10 5.46
CA GLY A 109 -9.00 5.44 5.79
C GLY A 109 -7.95 6.53 5.60
N LYS A 110 -8.19 7.69 6.21
CA LYS A 110 -7.29 8.85 6.12
C LYS A 110 -6.04 8.63 6.98
N PRO A 111 -4.90 9.25 6.62
CA PRO A 111 -3.72 9.28 7.48
C PRO A 111 -4.07 9.81 8.87
N SER A 112 -3.52 9.19 9.91
CA SER A 112 -3.71 9.62 11.31
C SER A 112 -3.01 10.93 11.64
N MET A 113 -2.01 11.34 10.86
CA MET A 113 -1.36 12.64 10.95
C MET A 113 -1.29 13.31 9.57
N GLU A 114 -1.41 14.63 9.55
CA GLU A 114 -1.14 15.44 8.37
C GLU A 114 0.38 15.62 8.18
N HIS A 115 0.79 15.72 6.91
CA HIS A 115 2.19 15.98 6.51
C HIS A 115 2.59 17.42 6.79
#